data_AF-A0A968H737-F1
#
_entry.id   AF-A0A968H737-F1
#
_cell.length_a   1.000
_cell.length_b   1.000
_cell.length_c   1.000
_cell.angle_alpha   90.00
_cell.angle_beta   90.00
_cell.angle_gamma   90.00
#
_symmetry.space_group_name_H-M   'P 1'
#
loop_
_entity.id
_entity.type
_entity.pdbx_description
1 polymer ?
#
loop_
_entity_poly.entity_id
_entity_poly.type
_entity_poly.pdbx_seq_one_letter_code
_entity_poly.pdbx_strand_id
1 'polypeptide(L)'
;FSGKPEYVVNFMRFVAQEVRELMAHLGFRTFNEMVGQAHLLEPRKAVSHWKAQGLDFSNILYTPDMGIDAVSYCVEAQDHGLDKSLDMTRLLAICQPAIERGEPVTAELPITNIDRVVGTIVGNEITRAHGAEGLPEGTVRLKFSGSAGQSFGAFIPRGMTLELCGDANDYFGKGLSGGTVAVYPPAGSPFRAEENIIAGNVALYGATSGNAYICGIAGERFCVRNSGANAVVEGVGDHGCEYMTGGTVVVLGATGRNFAAGMSGGIAYVFDENSDFASHCNTQTVALEHLDEQDKATLMALIEQHAAYTNSARAAIVLINWKVYADRFIKVMPMDYKRVLQALARAEAAGLSGDEALAAAFEENANESDH
;
A
#
# COMPACT_ATOMS: atom_id res chain seq x y z
N PHE A 1 5.83 -30.31 -14.74
CA PHE A 1 6.14 -30.41 -13.30
C PHE A 1 5.54 -31.72 -12.76
N SER A 2 6.31 -32.53 -12.03
CA SER A 2 5.89 -33.89 -11.57
C SER A 2 5.64 -34.00 -10.07
N GLY A 3 5.80 -32.90 -9.31
CA GLY A 3 5.50 -32.88 -7.88
C GLY A 3 4.01 -33.00 -7.60
N LYS A 4 3.64 -33.75 -6.56
CA LYS A 4 2.26 -33.93 -6.13
C LYS A 4 2.07 -33.59 -4.65
N PRO A 5 0.89 -33.12 -4.22
CA PRO A 5 0.62 -32.80 -2.82
C PRO A 5 0.94 -33.95 -1.84
N GLU A 6 0.74 -35.20 -2.28
CA GLU A 6 1.00 -36.39 -1.48
C GLU A 6 2.47 -36.51 -1.07
N TYR A 7 3.40 -35.99 -1.87
CA TYR A 7 4.83 -36.04 -1.54
C TYR A 7 5.14 -35.16 -0.33
N VAL A 8 4.49 -33.99 -0.22
CA VAL A 8 4.63 -33.09 0.93
C VAL A 8 3.93 -33.69 2.16
N VAL A 9 2.74 -34.28 1.97
CA VAL A 9 2.03 -34.98 3.05
C VAL A 9 2.88 -36.11 3.63
N ASN A 10 3.49 -36.93 2.77
CA ASN A 10 4.35 -38.04 3.20
C ASN A 10 5.61 -37.54 3.91
N PHE A 11 6.25 -36.50 3.38
CA PHE A 11 7.39 -35.87 4.04
C PHE A 11 7.03 -35.40 5.46
N MET A 12 5.94 -34.65 5.62
CA MET A 12 5.51 -34.17 6.94
C MET A 12 5.13 -35.32 7.89
N ARG A 13 4.55 -36.41 7.38
CA ARG A 13 4.26 -37.62 8.16
C ARG A 13 5.54 -38.30 8.68
N PHE A 14 6.58 -38.39 7.84
CA PHE A 14 7.86 -38.95 8.25
C PHE A 14 8.55 -38.08 9.29
N VAL A 15 8.61 -36.76 9.08
CA VAL A 15 9.14 -35.81 10.07
C VAL A 15 8.39 -35.94 11.40
N ALA A 16 7.05 -35.97 11.37
CA ALA A 16 6.25 -36.11 12.59
C ALA A 16 6.46 -37.48 13.27
N GLN A 17 6.68 -38.56 12.51
CA GLN A 17 6.98 -39.88 13.07
C GLN A 17 8.34 -39.88 13.77
N GLU A 18 9.38 -39.36 13.12
CA GLU A 18 10.72 -39.24 13.71
C GLU A 18 10.70 -38.39 14.98
N VAL A 19 10.00 -37.26 14.98
CA VAL A 19 9.84 -36.43 16.18
C VAL A 19 9.16 -37.21 17.31
N ARG A 20 8.11 -38.00 17.04
CA ARG A 20 7.46 -38.83 18.07
C ARG A 20 8.39 -39.92 18.61
N GLU A 21 9.22 -40.51 17.75
CA GLU A 21 10.21 -41.50 18.16
C GLU A 21 11.27 -40.87 19.08
N LEU A 22 11.77 -39.68 18.76
CA LEU A 22 12.68 -38.91 19.60
C LEU A 22 12.03 -38.46 20.91
N MET A 23 10.77 -38.00 20.87
CA MET A 23 9.98 -37.68 22.07
C MET A 23 9.92 -38.87 23.02
N ALA A 24 9.55 -40.05 22.51
CA ALA A 24 9.46 -41.27 23.29
C ALA A 24 10.82 -41.68 23.86
N HIS A 25 11.89 -41.54 23.08
CA HIS A 25 13.27 -41.82 23.52
C HIS A 25 13.70 -40.91 24.69
N LEU A 26 13.32 -39.65 24.66
CA LEU A 26 13.61 -38.65 25.70
C LEU A 26 12.61 -38.67 26.87
N GLY A 27 11.57 -39.50 26.81
CA GLY A 27 10.57 -39.66 27.89
C GLY A 27 9.41 -38.67 27.85
N PHE A 28 9.24 -37.91 26.77
CA PHE A 28 8.17 -36.94 26.60
C PHE A 28 6.92 -37.54 25.97
N ARG A 29 5.75 -37.14 26.47
CA ARG A 29 4.45 -37.58 25.96
C ARG A 29 3.81 -36.55 25.05
N THR A 30 4.09 -35.28 25.28
CA THR A 30 3.57 -34.16 24.48
C THR A 30 4.70 -33.26 24.02
N PHE A 31 4.48 -32.55 22.90
CA PHE A 31 5.49 -31.64 22.36
C PHE A 31 5.76 -30.47 23.32
N ASN A 32 4.73 -29.98 24.02
CA ASN A 32 4.88 -28.89 25.00
C ASN A 32 5.84 -29.23 26.14
N GLU A 33 5.92 -30.51 26.54
CA GLU A 33 6.88 -30.93 27.56
C GLU A 33 8.34 -30.77 27.11
N MET A 34 8.63 -30.80 25.80
CA MET A 34 9.97 -30.59 25.24
C MET A 34 10.35 -29.11 25.11
N VAL A 35 9.38 -28.21 25.00
CA VAL A 35 9.65 -26.79 24.69
C VAL A 35 10.45 -26.17 25.84
N GLY A 36 11.57 -25.53 25.49
CA GLY A 36 12.44 -24.86 26.47
C GLY A 36 13.32 -25.78 27.32
N GLN A 37 13.30 -27.11 27.09
CA GLN A 37 14.11 -28.07 27.86
C GLN A 37 15.58 -28.11 27.41
N ALA A 38 16.27 -26.97 27.43
CA ALA A 38 17.67 -26.89 26.98
C ALA A 38 18.62 -27.74 27.85
N HIS A 39 18.24 -28.07 29.08
CA HIS A 39 18.99 -28.94 29.97
C HIS A 39 19.15 -30.39 29.45
N LEU A 40 18.35 -30.82 28.47
CA LEU A 40 18.48 -32.13 27.82
C LEU A 40 19.40 -32.10 26.58
N LEU A 41 19.96 -30.94 26.25
CA LEU A 41 20.85 -30.76 25.12
C LEU A 41 22.28 -30.63 25.65
N GLU A 42 23.20 -31.36 25.02
CA GLU A 42 24.64 -31.22 25.28
C GLU A 42 25.40 -30.93 23.99
N PRO A 43 26.42 -30.06 24.03
CA PRO A 43 27.24 -29.80 22.86
C PRO A 43 28.08 -31.04 22.56
N ARG A 44 27.99 -31.56 21.32
CA ARG A 44 28.89 -32.62 20.88
C ARG A 44 30.31 -32.07 20.79
N LYS A 45 31.23 -32.61 21.60
CA LYS A 45 32.65 -32.24 21.56
C LYS A 45 33.19 -32.40 20.13
N ALA A 46 33.75 -31.32 19.57
CA ALA A 46 34.30 -31.30 18.22
C ALA A 46 35.60 -32.12 18.15
N VAL A 47 35.49 -33.42 17.83
CA VAL A 47 36.65 -34.32 17.76
C VAL A 47 37.43 -34.18 16.44
N SER A 48 36.81 -33.64 15.37
CA SER A 48 37.33 -33.75 14.00
C SER A 48 37.65 -32.45 13.26
N HIS A 49 37.39 -31.25 13.82
CA HIS A 49 37.60 -29.99 13.09
C HIS A 49 38.22 -28.87 13.95
N TRP A 50 39.42 -28.43 13.58
CA TRP A 50 40.22 -27.45 14.34
C TRP A 50 39.55 -26.07 14.50
N LYS A 51 38.70 -25.66 13.56
CA LYS A 51 37.91 -24.40 13.64
C LYS A 51 36.74 -24.44 14.63
N ALA A 52 36.33 -25.63 15.06
CA ALA A 52 35.23 -25.80 16.03
C ALA A 52 35.75 -25.97 17.47
N GLN A 53 37.07 -25.94 17.67
CA GLN A 53 37.68 -25.93 19.00
C GLN A 53 37.41 -24.56 19.66
N GLY A 54 36.76 -24.57 20.83
CA GLY A 54 36.52 -23.38 21.64
C GLY A 54 35.19 -22.66 21.41
N LEU A 55 34.24 -23.25 20.66
CA LEU A 55 32.88 -22.71 20.58
C LEU A 55 32.17 -22.83 21.94
N ASP A 56 31.69 -21.70 22.46
CA ASP A 56 30.89 -21.63 23.68
C ASP A 56 29.40 -21.57 23.32
N PHE A 57 28.65 -22.58 23.76
CA PHE A 57 27.21 -22.70 23.56
C PHE A 57 26.39 -22.28 24.80
N SER A 58 27.05 -21.73 25.83
CA SER A 58 26.43 -21.31 27.09
C SER A 58 25.20 -20.41 26.86
N ASN A 59 25.30 -19.44 25.95
CA ASN A 59 24.19 -18.52 25.61
C ASN A 59 23.01 -19.20 24.90
N ILE A 60 23.23 -20.33 24.20
CA ILE A 60 22.17 -21.06 23.49
C ILE A 60 21.50 -22.07 24.43
N LEU A 61 22.27 -22.68 25.33
CA LEU A 61 21.79 -23.68 26.29
C LEU A 61 21.32 -23.06 27.61
N TYR A 62 21.45 -21.75 27.76
CA TYR A 62 21.01 -21.03 28.95
C TYR A 62 19.50 -21.20 29.13
N THR A 63 19.10 -21.68 30.31
CA THR A 63 17.71 -21.72 30.75
C THR A 63 17.56 -20.77 31.92
N PRO A 64 16.74 -19.71 31.83
CA PRO A 64 16.47 -18.83 32.96
C PRO A 64 15.73 -19.57 34.08
N ASP A 65 15.92 -19.14 35.32
CA ASP A 65 15.08 -19.60 36.42
C ASP A 65 13.70 -18.94 36.31
N MET A 66 12.69 -19.75 36.00
CA MET A 66 11.33 -19.28 35.72
C MET A 66 10.43 -19.34 36.97
N GLY A 67 10.86 -19.95 38.07
CA GLY A 67 10.02 -20.21 39.24
C GLY A 67 9.08 -21.43 39.07
N ILE A 68 8.32 -21.75 40.11
CA ILE A 68 7.58 -23.02 40.24
C ILE A 68 6.34 -23.11 39.33
N ASP A 69 5.71 -21.96 39.02
CA ASP A 69 4.44 -21.91 38.29
C ASP A 69 4.59 -21.46 36.82
N ALA A 70 5.81 -21.21 36.38
CA ALA A 70 6.06 -20.75 35.03
C ALA A 70 6.14 -21.91 34.03
N VAL A 71 5.51 -21.71 32.88
CA VAL A 71 5.51 -22.64 31.75
C VAL A 71 6.45 -22.14 30.66
N SER A 72 7.15 -23.07 30.02
CA SER A 72 8.11 -22.79 28.94
C SER A 72 7.47 -22.70 27.55
N TYR A 73 6.15 -22.81 27.46
CA TYR A 73 5.39 -22.79 26.20
C TYR A 73 4.25 -21.75 26.27
N CYS A 74 3.74 -21.36 25.11
CA CYS A 74 2.70 -20.34 25.01
C CYS A 74 1.38 -20.84 25.61
N VAL A 75 0.86 -20.10 26.60
CA VAL A 75 -0.42 -20.39 27.29
C VAL A 75 -1.42 -19.24 27.24
N GLU A 76 -0.99 -18.07 26.80
CA GLU A 76 -1.83 -16.88 26.72
C GLU A 76 -1.95 -16.41 25.28
N ALA A 77 -3.18 -16.10 24.87
CA ALA A 77 -3.43 -15.44 23.60
C ALA A 77 -3.11 -13.94 23.73
N GLN A 78 -2.69 -13.32 22.62
CA GLN A 78 -2.44 -11.89 22.59
C GLN A 78 -3.76 -11.12 22.50
N ASP A 79 -3.97 -10.15 23.41
CA ASP A 79 -5.05 -9.17 23.29
C ASP A 79 -4.56 -7.95 22.50
N HIS A 80 -5.19 -7.70 21.36
CA HIS A 80 -4.86 -6.60 20.46
C HIS A 80 -5.72 -5.34 20.71
N GLY A 81 -6.72 -5.40 21.58
CA GLY A 81 -7.62 -4.27 21.88
C GLY A 81 -8.48 -3.79 20.71
N LEU A 82 -8.74 -4.68 19.73
CA LEU A 82 -9.49 -4.34 18.51
C LEU A 82 -10.94 -3.94 18.81
N ASP A 83 -11.52 -4.49 19.87
CA ASP A 83 -12.85 -4.18 20.38
C ASP A 83 -13.05 -2.69 20.68
N LYS A 84 -11.96 -1.96 20.97
CA LYS A 84 -11.97 -0.52 21.27
C LYS A 84 -11.80 0.36 20.04
N SER A 85 -11.54 -0.22 18.86
CA SER A 85 -11.35 0.56 17.63
C SER A 85 -12.61 1.31 17.21
N LEU A 86 -12.46 2.41 16.48
CA LEU A 86 -13.58 3.19 15.95
C LEU A 86 -14.47 2.32 15.03
N ASP A 87 -13.86 1.42 14.26
CA ASP A 87 -14.58 0.47 13.41
C ASP A 87 -15.50 -0.44 14.23
N MET A 88 -14.96 -1.11 15.25
CA MET A 88 -15.72 -2.06 16.07
C MET A 88 -16.80 -1.36 16.90
N THR A 89 -16.48 -0.19 17.46
CA THR A 89 -17.38 0.51 18.39
C THR A 89 -18.45 1.35 17.70
N ARG A 90 -18.26 1.75 16.44
CA ARG A 90 -19.16 2.65 15.71
C ARG A 90 -19.41 2.21 14.28
N LEU A 91 -18.36 2.08 13.47
CA LEU A 91 -18.55 2.02 12.01
C LEU A 91 -19.23 0.73 11.53
N LEU A 92 -18.98 -0.42 12.16
CA LEU A 92 -19.65 -1.66 11.80
C LEU A 92 -21.18 -1.56 11.96
N ALA A 93 -21.64 -1.00 13.07
CA ALA A 93 -23.06 -0.81 13.30
C ALA A 93 -23.68 0.17 12.28
N ILE A 94 -22.97 1.24 11.96
CA ILE A 94 -23.40 2.24 10.95
C ILE A 94 -23.46 1.61 9.56
N CYS A 95 -22.46 0.80 9.19
CA CYS A 95 -22.31 0.23 7.86
C CYS A 95 -23.03 -1.11 7.67
N GLN A 96 -23.67 -1.66 8.70
CA GLN A 96 -24.37 -2.94 8.63
C GLN A 96 -25.37 -3.03 7.46
N PRO A 97 -26.18 -2.00 7.14
CA PRO A 97 -27.05 -2.03 5.96
C PRO A 97 -26.29 -2.22 4.63
N ALA A 98 -25.15 -1.56 4.47
CA ALA A 98 -24.30 -1.70 3.28
C ALA A 98 -23.64 -3.08 3.23
N ILE A 99 -23.14 -3.57 4.37
CA ILE A 99 -22.49 -4.89 4.46
C ILE A 99 -23.48 -6.01 4.13
N GLU A 100 -24.68 -5.98 4.69
CA GLU A 100 -25.64 -7.09 4.54
C GLU A 100 -26.46 -7.01 3.24
N ARG A 101 -26.80 -5.80 2.79
CA ARG A 101 -27.81 -5.60 1.72
C ARG A 101 -27.33 -4.72 0.57
N GLY A 102 -26.12 -4.16 0.65
CA GLY A 102 -25.61 -3.22 -0.35
C GLY A 102 -26.36 -1.88 -0.37
N GLU A 103 -27.04 -1.51 0.73
CA GLU A 103 -27.78 -0.26 0.83
C GLU A 103 -26.84 0.94 1.03
N PRO A 104 -27.13 2.11 0.44
CA PRO A 104 -26.34 3.31 0.67
C PRO A 104 -26.36 3.76 2.13
N VAL A 105 -25.17 4.04 2.67
CA VAL A 105 -24.92 4.53 4.03
C VAL A 105 -24.09 5.81 3.94
N THR A 106 -24.49 6.82 4.71
CA THR A 106 -23.72 8.05 4.88
C THR A 106 -23.68 8.44 6.35
N ALA A 107 -22.50 8.79 6.86
CA ALA A 107 -22.33 9.23 8.25
C ALA A 107 -21.18 10.22 8.41
N GLU A 108 -21.28 11.09 9.41
CA GLU A 108 -20.22 12.01 9.82
C GLU A 108 -19.82 11.73 11.27
N LEU A 109 -18.53 11.64 11.56
CA LEU A 109 -18.01 11.33 12.90
C LEU A 109 -16.77 12.18 13.25
N PRO A 110 -16.56 12.50 14.53
CA PRO A 110 -15.26 13.02 14.97
C PRO A 110 -14.18 11.92 14.89
N ILE A 111 -12.93 12.32 14.70
CA ILE A 111 -11.77 11.43 14.73
C ILE A 111 -10.61 12.09 15.48
N THR A 112 -9.78 11.27 16.10
CA THR A 112 -8.57 11.70 16.81
C THR A 112 -7.37 10.81 16.46
N ASN A 113 -6.17 11.26 16.78
CA ASN A 113 -4.94 10.59 16.36
C ASN A 113 -4.73 9.19 16.98
N ILE A 114 -5.52 8.84 18.01
CA ILE A 114 -5.54 7.50 18.61
C ILE A 114 -6.38 6.52 17.78
N ASP A 115 -7.30 7.03 16.94
CA ASP A 115 -8.12 6.26 16.02
C ASP A 115 -7.27 5.86 14.81
N ARG A 116 -6.67 4.68 14.91
CA ARG A 116 -5.79 4.11 13.87
C ARG A 116 -6.55 3.13 13.00
N VAL A 117 -6.10 3.00 11.75
CA VAL A 117 -6.57 1.98 10.81
C VAL A 117 -8.09 2.08 10.52
N VAL A 118 -8.62 3.30 10.57
CA VAL A 118 -10.06 3.57 10.46
C VAL A 118 -10.59 3.16 9.09
N GLY A 119 -11.68 2.40 9.10
CA GLY A 119 -12.39 1.90 7.92
C GLY A 119 -11.93 0.51 7.45
N THR A 120 -10.81 -0.01 7.97
CA THR A 120 -10.24 -1.29 7.50
C THR A 120 -11.06 -2.51 7.92
N ILE A 121 -11.63 -2.52 9.13
CA ILE A 121 -12.46 -3.66 9.56
C ILE A 121 -13.78 -3.64 8.79
N VAL A 122 -14.38 -2.46 8.60
CA VAL A 122 -15.56 -2.32 7.73
C VAL A 122 -15.26 -2.79 6.31
N GLY A 123 -14.11 -2.38 5.75
CA GLY A 123 -13.66 -2.82 4.42
C GLY A 123 -13.43 -4.34 4.33
N ASN A 124 -12.96 -4.96 5.41
CA ASN A 124 -12.85 -6.41 5.51
C ASN A 124 -14.23 -7.08 5.45
N GLU A 125 -15.19 -6.63 6.26
CA GLU A 125 -16.54 -7.19 6.29
C GLU A 125 -17.26 -7.02 4.95
N ILE A 126 -17.08 -5.88 4.26
CA ILE A 126 -17.59 -5.68 2.90
C ILE A 126 -16.95 -6.68 1.93
N THR A 127 -15.63 -6.82 1.95
CA THR A 127 -14.92 -7.77 1.09
C THR A 127 -15.33 -9.22 1.38
N ARG A 128 -15.58 -9.57 2.66
CA ARG A 128 -16.07 -10.90 3.04
C ARG A 128 -17.48 -11.18 2.52
N ALA A 129 -18.35 -10.17 2.52
CA ALA A 129 -19.74 -10.30 2.09
C ALA A 129 -19.89 -10.25 0.56
N HIS A 130 -19.11 -9.40 -0.13
CA HIS A 130 -19.31 -9.07 -1.56
C HIS A 130 -18.14 -9.48 -2.47
N GLY A 131 -17.06 -10.03 -1.90
CA GLY A 131 -15.87 -10.43 -2.64
C GLY A 131 -15.04 -9.25 -3.16
N ALA A 132 -14.19 -9.52 -4.14
CA ALA A 132 -13.24 -8.55 -4.69
C ALA A 132 -13.90 -7.39 -5.46
N GLU A 133 -15.12 -7.59 -5.98
CA GLU A 133 -15.88 -6.54 -6.68
C GLU A 133 -16.36 -5.43 -5.72
N GLY A 134 -16.46 -5.73 -4.42
CA GLY A 134 -16.93 -4.80 -3.41
C GLY A 134 -18.37 -4.36 -3.63
N LEU A 135 -18.65 -3.08 -3.36
CA LEU A 135 -19.97 -2.47 -3.53
C LEU A 135 -19.99 -1.47 -4.69
N PRO A 136 -21.17 -1.12 -5.21
CA PRO A 136 -21.31 0.01 -6.12
C PRO A 136 -20.67 1.29 -5.54
N GLU A 137 -20.12 2.14 -6.41
CA GLU A 137 -19.44 3.35 -5.97
C GLU A 137 -20.36 4.29 -5.18
N GLY A 138 -19.85 4.84 -4.07
CA GLY A 138 -20.62 5.71 -3.19
C GLY A 138 -21.66 5.01 -2.31
N THR A 139 -21.65 3.68 -2.21
CA THR A 139 -22.53 2.93 -1.29
C THR A 139 -22.21 3.27 0.17
N VAL A 140 -20.94 3.36 0.55
CA VAL A 140 -20.54 3.80 1.90
C VAL A 140 -19.79 5.11 1.79
N ARG A 141 -20.34 6.19 2.35
CA ARG A 141 -19.67 7.50 2.44
C ARG A 141 -19.53 7.91 3.90
N LEU A 142 -18.31 7.90 4.41
CA LEU A 142 -18.01 8.28 5.79
C LEU A 142 -17.14 9.52 5.78
N LYS A 143 -17.59 10.56 6.48
CA LYS A 143 -16.83 11.79 6.65
C LYS A 143 -16.36 11.92 8.08
N PHE A 144 -15.11 12.31 8.25
CA PHE A 144 -14.47 12.48 9.53
C PHE A 144 -14.02 13.91 9.73
N SER A 145 -14.06 14.40 10.97
CA SER A 145 -13.55 15.72 11.34
C SER A 145 -12.57 15.60 12.51
N GLY A 146 -11.34 16.06 12.30
CA GLY A 146 -10.25 15.97 13.28
C GLY A 146 -8.95 15.44 12.67
N SER A 147 -8.06 14.89 13.50
CA SER A 147 -6.77 14.38 13.07
C SER A 147 -6.79 12.86 13.08
N ALA A 148 -6.63 12.20 11.94
CA ALA A 148 -6.66 10.74 11.88
C ALA A 148 -5.32 10.13 12.33
N GLY A 149 -5.41 9.01 13.04
CA GLY A 149 -4.25 8.20 13.38
C GLY A 149 -3.63 7.52 12.15
N GLN A 150 -2.60 6.73 12.43
CA GLN A 150 -1.85 5.95 11.45
C GLN A 150 -2.78 5.04 10.62
N SER A 151 -2.52 4.91 9.32
CA SER A 151 -3.22 4.00 8.40
C SER A 151 -4.71 4.31 8.15
N PHE A 152 -5.13 5.57 8.19
CA PHE A 152 -6.50 5.95 7.82
C PHE A 152 -6.88 5.45 6.42
N GLY A 153 -8.01 4.75 6.30
CA GLY A 153 -8.50 4.22 5.02
C GLY A 153 -7.64 3.12 4.42
N ALA A 154 -6.88 2.39 5.23
CA ALA A 154 -6.09 1.27 4.73
C ALA A 154 -6.97 0.14 4.20
N PHE A 155 -6.60 -0.42 3.04
CA PHE A 155 -7.24 -1.59 2.42
C PHE A 155 -8.75 -1.47 2.15
N ILE A 156 -9.30 -0.25 2.06
CA ILE A 156 -10.73 -0.12 1.80
C ILE A 156 -11.08 -0.56 0.36
N PRO A 157 -12.12 -1.39 0.20
CA PRO A 157 -12.54 -1.90 -1.11
C PRO A 157 -13.36 -0.88 -1.89
N ARG A 158 -13.63 -1.22 -3.16
CA ARG A 158 -14.59 -0.50 -4.01
C ARG A 158 -15.94 -0.32 -3.31
N GLY A 159 -16.51 0.87 -3.48
CA GLY A 159 -17.81 1.25 -2.90
C GLY A 159 -17.72 1.95 -1.54
N MET A 160 -16.54 2.01 -0.93
CA MET A 160 -16.26 2.85 0.23
C MET A 160 -15.58 4.16 -0.17
N THR A 161 -16.06 5.26 0.40
CA THR A 161 -15.48 6.60 0.32
C THR A 161 -15.27 7.12 1.74
N LEU A 162 -14.04 7.46 2.09
CA LEU A 162 -13.70 8.09 3.37
C LEU A 162 -13.16 9.50 3.13
N GLU A 163 -13.84 10.51 3.66
CA GLU A 163 -13.39 11.91 3.63
C GLU A 163 -12.92 12.35 5.00
N LEU A 164 -11.84 13.13 5.05
CA LEU A 164 -11.28 13.66 6.28
C LEU A 164 -11.11 15.18 6.20
N CYS A 165 -11.92 15.90 6.97
CA CYS A 165 -11.78 17.32 7.22
C CYS A 165 -10.80 17.52 8.39
N GLY A 166 -9.53 17.79 8.09
CA GLY A 166 -8.45 17.87 9.07
C GLY A 166 -7.12 17.39 8.49
N ASP A 167 -6.41 16.53 9.23
CA ASP A 167 -5.09 16.00 8.86
C ASP A 167 -4.97 14.50 9.16
N ALA A 168 -4.06 13.81 8.47
CA ALA A 168 -3.78 12.39 8.67
C ALA A 168 -2.31 12.12 8.96
N ASN A 169 -2.06 11.16 9.84
CA ASN A 169 -0.72 10.62 10.09
C ASN A 169 -0.24 9.70 8.93
N ASP A 170 0.88 9.00 9.15
CA ASP A 170 1.49 8.15 8.11
C ASP A 170 0.56 7.03 7.64
N TYR A 171 0.87 6.48 6.46
CA TYR A 171 0.17 5.36 5.84
C TYR A 171 -1.28 5.65 5.41
N PHE A 172 -1.63 6.92 5.18
CA PHE A 172 -2.93 7.30 4.60
C PHE A 172 -3.20 6.49 3.32
N GLY A 173 -4.33 5.77 3.28
CA GLY A 173 -4.69 4.92 2.15
C GLY A 173 -3.74 3.75 1.89
N LYS A 174 -3.00 3.25 2.89
CA LYS A 174 -2.12 2.07 2.73
C LYS A 174 -2.86 0.90 2.11
N GLY A 175 -2.31 0.35 1.03
CA GLY A 175 -2.90 -0.78 0.31
C GLY A 175 -4.31 -0.50 -0.20
N LEU A 176 -4.64 0.74 -0.56
CA LEU A 176 -5.93 1.10 -1.14
C LEU A 176 -6.32 0.10 -2.25
N SER A 177 -7.54 -0.43 -2.15
CA SER A 177 -8.00 -1.60 -2.91
C SER A 177 -9.34 -1.33 -3.60
N GLY A 178 -9.49 -0.14 -4.18
CA GLY A 178 -10.63 0.24 -5.00
C GLY A 178 -11.55 1.29 -4.39
N GLY A 179 -11.42 1.58 -3.09
CA GLY A 179 -12.15 2.67 -2.44
C GLY A 179 -11.61 4.05 -2.79
N THR A 180 -12.26 5.08 -2.25
CA THR A 180 -11.82 6.48 -2.37
C THR A 180 -11.49 7.06 -1.01
N VAL A 181 -10.34 7.72 -0.90
CA VAL A 181 -9.93 8.46 0.31
C VAL A 181 -9.65 9.92 -0.03
N ALA A 182 -10.15 10.85 0.77
CA ALA A 182 -9.87 12.27 0.60
C ALA A 182 -9.50 12.93 1.94
N VAL A 183 -8.55 13.85 1.92
CA VAL A 183 -8.20 14.67 3.08
C VAL A 183 -8.03 16.13 2.66
N TYR A 184 -8.61 17.03 3.45
CA TYR A 184 -8.62 18.46 3.18
C TYR A 184 -8.72 19.28 4.48
N PRO A 185 -8.15 20.49 4.50
CA PRO A 185 -8.20 21.33 5.69
C PRO A 185 -9.63 21.83 5.94
N PRO A 186 -9.98 22.14 7.19
CA PRO A 186 -11.26 22.78 7.49
C PRO A 186 -11.46 24.09 6.72
N ALA A 187 -12.70 24.34 6.30
CA ALA A 187 -13.05 25.58 5.60
C ALA A 187 -12.67 26.82 6.45
N GLY A 188 -12.06 27.81 5.81
CA GLY A 188 -11.59 29.03 6.49
C GLY A 188 -10.23 28.90 7.19
N SER A 189 -9.51 27.80 6.99
CA SER A 189 -8.10 27.69 7.44
C SER A 189 -7.26 28.87 6.92
N PRO A 190 -6.43 29.52 7.76
CA PRO A 190 -5.75 30.76 7.41
C PRO A 190 -4.48 30.55 6.56
N PHE A 191 -4.10 29.30 6.31
CA PHE A 191 -2.89 28.92 5.59
C PHE A 191 -3.22 28.36 4.20
N ARG A 192 -2.22 28.38 3.30
CA ARG A 192 -2.31 27.77 1.97
C ARG A 192 -2.08 26.27 2.07
N ALA A 193 -3.02 25.47 1.59
CA ALA A 193 -2.95 24.01 1.69
C ALA A 193 -1.70 23.46 1.00
N GLU A 194 -1.39 23.98 -0.19
CA GLU A 194 -0.24 23.59 -1.01
C GLU A 194 1.14 23.91 -0.39
N GLU A 195 1.18 24.62 0.74
CA GLU A 195 2.40 24.95 1.50
C GLU A 195 2.50 24.17 2.83
N ASN A 196 1.52 23.32 3.16
CA ASN A 196 1.41 22.70 4.48
C ASN A 196 1.23 21.17 4.40
N ILE A 197 1.87 20.45 5.32
CA ILE A 197 1.72 19.00 5.45
C ILE A 197 0.32 18.68 5.98
N ILE A 198 -0.40 17.80 5.28
CA ILE A 198 -1.73 17.34 5.66
C ILE A 198 -1.80 15.81 5.80
N ALA A 199 -0.90 15.08 5.13
CA ALA A 199 -0.79 13.63 5.24
C ALA A 199 0.66 13.24 5.54
N GLY A 200 0.85 12.26 6.42
CA GLY A 200 2.18 11.78 6.80
C GLY A 200 2.93 11.03 5.70
N ASN A 201 3.95 10.29 6.10
CA ASN A 201 4.82 9.53 5.22
C ASN A 201 4.12 8.27 4.67
N VAL A 202 4.67 7.74 3.58
CA VAL A 202 4.33 6.42 3.04
C VAL A 202 2.83 6.26 2.73
N ALA A 203 2.16 7.35 2.38
CA ALA A 203 0.78 7.32 1.94
C ALA A 203 0.65 6.50 0.65
N LEU A 204 -0.44 5.73 0.54
CA LEU A 204 -0.75 4.84 -0.58
C LEU A 204 0.27 3.73 -0.82
N TYR A 205 0.96 3.30 0.25
CA TYR A 205 1.91 2.18 0.17
C TYR A 205 1.27 0.92 -0.42
N GLY A 206 1.75 0.46 -1.58
CA GLY A 206 1.29 -0.80 -2.15
C GLY A 206 -0.17 -0.78 -2.60
N ALA A 207 -0.76 0.40 -2.84
CA ALA A 207 -2.11 0.53 -3.33
C ALA A 207 -2.27 -0.17 -4.70
N THR A 208 -3.36 -0.87 -4.91
CA THR A 208 -3.60 -1.68 -6.13
C THR A 208 -4.69 -1.10 -7.02
N SER A 209 -5.63 -0.34 -6.44
CA SER A 209 -6.68 0.36 -7.16
C SER A 209 -7.35 1.39 -6.25
N GLY A 210 -8.22 2.24 -6.80
CA GLY A 210 -8.95 3.27 -6.06
C GLY A 210 -8.40 4.67 -6.29
N ASN A 211 -9.01 5.65 -5.62
CA ASN A 211 -8.71 7.08 -5.82
C ASN A 211 -8.33 7.76 -4.51
N ALA A 212 -7.35 8.67 -4.56
CA ALA A 212 -6.91 9.45 -3.41
C ALA A 212 -6.80 10.95 -3.75
N TYR A 213 -7.38 11.80 -2.91
CA TYR A 213 -7.40 13.25 -3.12
C TYR A 213 -6.90 13.98 -1.86
N ILE A 214 -5.73 14.62 -1.95
CA ILE A 214 -5.01 15.17 -0.80
C ILE A 214 -4.79 16.66 -1.02
N CYS A 215 -5.58 17.49 -0.34
CA CYS A 215 -5.48 18.96 -0.42
C CYS A 215 -4.41 19.45 0.56
N GLY A 216 -3.16 19.28 0.14
CA GLY A 216 -1.96 19.70 0.86
C GLY A 216 -0.76 18.81 0.52
N ILE A 217 0.30 18.93 1.33
CA ILE A 217 1.55 18.18 1.15
C ILE A 217 1.45 16.81 1.84
N ALA A 218 1.79 15.75 1.12
CA ALA A 218 2.08 14.44 1.70
C ALA A 218 3.58 14.33 2.06
N GLY A 219 3.89 13.56 3.09
CA GLY A 219 5.27 13.33 3.54
C GLY A 219 6.15 12.57 2.54
N GLU A 220 7.23 11.98 3.06
CA GLU A 220 8.17 11.18 2.28
C GLU A 220 7.53 9.89 1.76
N ARG A 221 8.08 9.33 0.67
CA ARG A 221 7.67 8.05 0.09
C ARG A 221 6.18 7.98 -0.28
N PHE A 222 5.62 9.10 -0.69
CA PHE A 222 4.28 9.15 -1.26
C PHE A 222 4.14 8.19 -2.45
N CYS A 223 3.08 7.39 -2.49
CA CYS A 223 2.83 6.38 -3.53
C CYS A 223 3.98 5.35 -3.71
N VAL A 224 4.74 5.06 -2.66
CA VAL A 224 5.76 4.01 -2.72
C VAL A 224 5.10 2.67 -3.04
N ARG A 225 5.62 1.98 -4.06
CA ARG A 225 5.06 0.72 -4.57
C ARG A 225 3.58 0.80 -4.98
N ASN A 226 3.06 1.97 -5.37
CA ASN A 226 1.73 2.06 -5.97
C ASN A 226 1.68 1.18 -7.23
N SER A 227 0.66 0.35 -7.36
CA SER A 227 0.47 -0.62 -8.43
C SER A 227 -0.81 -0.40 -9.22
N GLY A 228 -1.62 0.62 -8.90
CA GLY A 228 -2.84 0.88 -9.67
C GLY A 228 -3.80 1.92 -9.13
N ALA A 229 -3.51 2.58 -8.00
CA ALA A 229 -4.34 3.67 -7.51
C ALA A 229 -4.07 4.98 -8.25
N ASN A 230 -5.12 5.79 -8.42
CA ASN A 230 -5.01 7.16 -8.88
C ASN A 230 -4.91 8.11 -7.69
N ALA A 231 -4.03 9.10 -7.76
CA ALA A 231 -3.86 10.05 -6.67
C ALA A 231 -3.64 11.47 -7.17
N VAL A 232 -4.22 12.45 -6.48
CA VAL A 232 -3.93 13.87 -6.66
C VAL A 232 -3.51 14.46 -5.32
N VAL A 233 -2.37 15.15 -5.30
CA VAL A 233 -1.76 15.75 -4.11
C VAL A 233 -1.15 17.11 -4.45
N GLU A 234 -1.04 18.02 -3.49
CA GLU A 234 -0.57 19.41 -3.74
C GLU A 234 0.92 19.62 -3.45
N GLY A 235 1.60 18.58 -2.96
CA GLY A 235 3.05 18.52 -2.86
C GLY A 235 3.47 17.22 -2.19
N VAL A 236 4.73 16.82 -2.37
CA VAL A 236 5.25 15.57 -1.78
C VAL A 236 6.66 15.77 -1.23
N GLY A 237 7.00 15.03 -0.18
CA GLY A 237 8.37 14.94 0.33
C GLY A 237 9.32 14.15 -0.58
N ASP A 238 10.47 13.75 -0.03
CA ASP A 238 11.47 12.95 -0.74
C ASP A 238 10.91 11.56 -1.13
N HIS A 239 11.45 10.98 -2.20
CA HIS A 239 11.15 9.61 -2.64
C HIS A 239 9.70 9.39 -3.10
N GLY A 240 9.03 10.42 -3.61
CA GLY A 240 7.71 10.27 -4.23
C GLY A 240 7.73 9.28 -5.41
N CYS A 241 6.70 8.44 -5.53
CA CYS A 241 6.54 7.40 -6.55
C CYS A 241 7.67 6.36 -6.61
N GLU A 242 8.42 6.18 -5.51
CA GLU A 242 9.47 5.16 -5.42
C GLU A 242 8.89 3.75 -5.65
N TYR A 243 9.51 2.94 -6.51
CA TYR A 243 9.06 1.59 -6.86
C TYR A 243 7.62 1.48 -7.38
N MET A 244 7.03 2.57 -7.90
CA MET A 244 5.69 2.53 -8.49
C MET A 244 5.67 1.66 -9.75
N THR A 245 4.65 0.82 -9.87
CA THR A 245 4.46 -0.21 -10.90
C THR A 245 3.15 -0.06 -11.68
N GLY A 246 2.27 0.86 -11.27
CA GLY A 246 1.00 1.12 -11.94
C GLY A 246 0.23 2.27 -11.27
N GLY A 247 -0.85 2.71 -11.92
CA GLY A 247 -1.68 3.83 -11.48
C GLY A 247 -1.25 5.18 -12.06
N THR A 248 -1.98 6.23 -11.69
CA THR A 248 -1.74 7.61 -12.14
C THR A 248 -1.61 8.57 -10.96
N VAL A 249 -0.48 9.27 -10.85
CA VAL A 249 -0.23 10.23 -9.77
C VAL A 249 -0.16 11.64 -10.33
N VAL A 250 -0.84 12.59 -9.70
CA VAL A 250 -0.79 14.02 -10.04
C VAL A 250 -0.27 14.80 -8.84
N VAL A 251 0.79 15.58 -9.04
CA VAL A 251 1.35 16.47 -8.03
C VAL A 251 1.16 17.92 -8.49
N LEU A 252 0.34 18.69 -7.76
CA LEU A 252 -0.02 20.08 -8.08
C LEU A 252 0.91 21.13 -7.44
N GLY A 253 2.08 20.70 -6.97
CA GLY A 253 3.08 21.57 -6.35
C GLY A 253 4.45 20.90 -6.24
N ALA A 254 5.23 21.30 -5.25
CA ALA A 254 6.63 20.90 -5.13
C ALA A 254 6.81 19.41 -4.81
N THR A 255 7.93 18.86 -5.27
CA THR A 255 8.37 17.50 -4.94
C THR A 255 9.69 17.55 -4.17
N GLY A 256 9.91 16.60 -3.26
CA GLY A 256 11.23 16.32 -2.71
C GLY A 256 12.15 15.59 -3.69
N ARG A 257 13.33 15.23 -3.21
CA ARG A 257 14.41 14.61 -3.98
C ARG A 257 14.13 13.15 -4.33
N ASN A 258 14.86 12.64 -5.32
CA ASN A 258 14.86 11.23 -5.72
C ASN A 258 13.45 10.71 -6.09
N PHE A 259 12.63 11.59 -6.68
CA PHE A 259 11.30 11.24 -7.19
C PHE A 259 11.42 10.17 -8.29
N ALA A 260 10.47 9.24 -8.33
CA ALA A 260 10.38 8.13 -9.28
C ALA A 260 11.54 7.12 -9.28
N ALA A 261 12.34 7.07 -8.20
CA ALA A 261 13.42 6.09 -8.07
C ALA A 261 12.87 4.64 -8.13
N GLY A 262 13.39 3.84 -9.07
CA GLY A 262 12.95 2.46 -9.26
C GLY A 262 11.50 2.32 -9.76
N MET A 263 10.88 3.40 -10.23
CA MET A 263 9.56 3.35 -10.87
C MET A 263 9.68 2.56 -12.18
N SER A 264 8.84 1.53 -12.32
CA SER A 264 8.84 0.58 -13.44
C SER A 264 7.50 0.45 -14.15
N GLY A 265 6.43 1.05 -13.62
CA GLY A 265 5.15 1.18 -14.33
C GLY A 265 4.28 2.32 -13.80
N GLY A 266 3.22 2.66 -14.54
CA GLY A 266 2.33 3.79 -14.25
C GLY A 266 2.80 5.12 -14.82
N ILE A 267 2.06 6.20 -14.52
CA ILE A 267 2.35 7.56 -15.00
C ILE A 267 2.25 8.54 -13.83
N ALA A 268 3.20 9.48 -13.72
CA ALA A 268 3.07 10.63 -12.84
C ALA A 268 3.08 11.95 -13.63
N TYR A 269 2.23 12.88 -13.25
CA TYR A 269 2.18 14.24 -13.79
C TYR A 269 2.56 15.23 -12.68
N VAL A 270 3.62 15.99 -12.90
CA VAL A 270 4.12 16.95 -11.90
C VAL A 270 3.99 18.36 -12.45
N PHE A 271 3.33 19.23 -11.69
CA PHE A 271 3.22 20.65 -12.02
C PHE A 271 4.52 21.38 -11.69
N ASP A 272 5.36 21.61 -12.71
CA ASP A 272 6.68 22.20 -12.55
C ASP A 272 6.61 23.74 -12.64
N GLU A 273 6.16 24.37 -11.55
CA GLU A 273 5.96 25.82 -11.51
C GLU A 273 7.27 26.62 -11.62
N ASN A 274 8.37 26.05 -11.10
CA ASN A 274 9.67 26.71 -11.02
C ASN A 274 10.70 26.21 -12.06
N SER A 275 10.34 25.24 -12.91
CA SER A 275 11.25 24.62 -13.88
C SER A 275 12.47 23.95 -13.23
N ASP A 276 12.29 23.41 -12.02
CA ASP A 276 13.36 22.78 -11.22
C ASP A 276 13.12 21.29 -10.95
N PHE A 277 11.96 20.75 -11.34
CA PHE A 277 11.58 19.36 -11.07
C PHE A 277 12.60 18.33 -11.61
N ALA A 278 13.23 18.61 -12.76
CA ALA A 278 14.23 17.72 -13.34
C ALA A 278 15.41 17.43 -12.39
N SER A 279 15.75 18.37 -11.49
CA SER A 279 16.81 18.18 -10.49
C SER A 279 16.40 17.32 -9.29
N HIS A 280 15.10 17.17 -9.08
CA HIS A 280 14.50 16.36 -8.02
C HIS A 280 14.15 14.94 -8.48
N CYS A 281 14.05 14.71 -9.78
CA CYS A 281 13.69 13.41 -10.37
C CYS A 281 14.91 12.50 -10.54
N ASN A 282 14.77 11.23 -10.16
CA ASN A 282 15.72 10.19 -10.51
C ASN A 282 15.37 9.64 -11.90
N THR A 283 16.20 9.95 -12.90
CA THR A 283 15.96 9.60 -14.31
C THR A 283 16.63 8.29 -14.74
N GLN A 284 17.01 7.41 -13.80
CA GLN A 284 17.66 6.14 -14.16
C GLN A 284 16.76 5.20 -14.98
N THR A 285 15.46 5.14 -14.65
CA THR A 285 14.49 4.24 -15.29
C THR A 285 13.32 4.96 -15.95
N VAL A 286 13.21 6.28 -15.76
CA VAL A 286 12.08 7.10 -16.25
C VAL A 286 12.53 8.20 -17.19
N ALA A 287 11.65 8.57 -18.11
CA ALA A 287 11.78 9.74 -18.98
C ALA A 287 10.89 10.88 -18.48
N LEU A 288 11.34 12.11 -18.73
CA LEU A 288 10.59 13.35 -18.51
C LEU A 288 10.10 13.86 -19.87
N GLU A 289 8.78 13.97 -20.03
CA GLU A 289 8.15 14.26 -21.33
C GLU A 289 7.09 15.36 -21.21
N HIS A 290 6.80 16.00 -22.35
CA HIS A 290 5.66 16.89 -22.47
C HIS A 290 4.35 16.09 -22.56
N LEU A 291 3.26 16.71 -22.14
CA LEU A 291 1.92 16.10 -22.23
C LEU A 291 1.45 16.03 -23.69
N ASP A 292 0.89 14.89 -24.08
CA ASP A 292 0.03 14.79 -25.25
C ASP A 292 -1.43 15.17 -24.92
N GLU A 293 -2.33 15.14 -25.90
CA GLU A 293 -3.74 15.52 -25.69
C GLU A 293 -4.50 14.51 -24.81
N GLN A 294 -4.11 13.23 -24.82
CA GLN A 294 -4.73 12.20 -23.98
C GLN A 294 -4.29 12.36 -22.52
N ASP A 295 -3.02 12.70 -22.30
CA ASP A 295 -2.46 13.07 -21.01
C ASP A 295 -3.20 14.27 -20.43
N LYS A 296 -3.40 15.32 -21.24
CA LYS A 296 -4.13 16.53 -20.82
C LYS A 296 -5.57 16.20 -20.41
N ALA A 297 -6.30 15.39 -21.18
CA ALA A 297 -7.65 14.98 -20.84
C ALA A 297 -7.71 14.19 -19.52
N THR A 298 -6.80 13.24 -19.34
CA THR A 298 -6.71 12.42 -18.11
C THR A 298 -6.38 13.27 -16.90
N LEU A 299 -5.38 14.15 -17.03
CA LEU A 299 -4.94 15.05 -15.98
C LEU A 299 -6.05 16.03 -15.57
N MET A 300 -6.75 16.64 -16.54
CA MET A 300 -7.86 17.54 -16.27
C MET A 300 -8.97 16.84 -15.47
N ALA A 301 -9.38 15.63 -15.87
CA ALA A 301 -10.40 14.86 -15.17
C ALA A 301 -10.00 14.53 -13.72
N LEU A 302 -8.73 14.16 -13.48
CA LEU A 302 -8.25 13.90 -12.11
C LEU A 302 -8.25 15.16 -11.24
N ILE A 303 -7.85 16.31 -11.80
CA ILE A 303 -7.85 17.59 -11.08
C ILE A 303 -9.29 18.06 -10.79
N GLU A 304 -10.23 17.83 -11.71
CA GLU A 304 -11.66 18.09 -11.47
C GLU A 304 -12.22 17.25 -10.33
N GLN A 305 -11.89 15.96 -10.27
CA GLN A 305 -12.28 15.10 -9.13
C GLN A 305 -11.63 15.57 -7.84
N HIS A 306 -10.35 15.95 -7.87
CA HIS A 306 -9.67 16.53 -6.72
C HIS A 306 -10.39 17.79 -6.21
N ALA A 307 -10.76 18.70 -7.11
CA ALA A 307 -11.53 19.89 -6.77
C ALA A 307 -12.91 19.53 -6.19
N ALA A 308 -13.59 18.51 -6.73
CA ALA A 308 -14.90 18.07 -6.24
C ALA A 308 -14.85 17.47 -4.82
N TYR A 309 -13.84 16.66 -4.52
CA TYR A 309 -13.69 16.01 -3.20
C TYR A 309 -13.09 16.92 -2.14
N THR A 310 -12.27 17.90 -2.51
CA THR A 310 -11.47 18.67 -1.55
C THR A 310 -11.76 20.16 -1.53
N ASN A 311 -12.50 20.66 -2.51
CA ASN A 311 -12.72 22.10 -2.73
C ASN A 311 -11.39 22.90 -2.80
N SER A 312 -10.35 22.27 -3.37
CA SER A 312 -9.01 22.84 -3.46
C SER A 312 -8.95 24.13 -4.29
N ALA A 313 -8.47 25.21 -3.68
CA ALA A 313 -8.19 26.46 -4.36
C ALA A 313 -7.09 26.29 -5.42
N ARG A 314 -6.06 25.49 -5.13
CA ARG A 314 -4.95 25.20 -6.06
C ARG A 314 -5.46 24.50 -7.31
N ALA A 315 -6.29 23.47 -7.15
CA ALA A 315 -6.94 22.77 -8.27
C ALA A 315 -7.79 23.72 -9.12
N ALA A 316 -8.61 24.56 -8.47
CA ALA A 316 -9.44 25.54 -9.16
C ALA A 316 -8.60 26.54 -9.98
N ILE A 317 -7.50 27.06 -9.42
CA ILE A 317 -6.59 27.96 -10.13
C ILE A 317 -5.99 27.27 -11.36
N VAL A 318 -5.56 26.01 -11.23
CA VAL A 318 -5.00 25.23 -12.34
C VAL A 318 -6.03 25.02 -13.45
N LEU A 319 -7.26 24.64 -13.10
CA LEU A 319 -8.34 24.42 -14.07
C LEU A 319 -8.75 25.71 -14.80
N ILE A 320 -8.84 26.84 -14.08
CA ILE A 320 -9.16 28.14 -14.69
C ILE A 320 -8.08 28.57 -15.69
N ASN A 321 -6.81 28.31 -15.39
CA ASN A 321 -5.66 28.70 -16.22
C ASN A 321 -5.15 27.55 -17.10
N TRP A 322 -5.98 26.55 -17.37
CA TRP A 322 -5.56 25.29 -18.00
C TRP A 322 -4.75 25.48 -19.29
N LYS A 323 -5.17 26.39 -20.17
CA LYS A 323 -4.48 26.67 -21.44
C LYS A 323 -3.00 27.04 -21.29
N VAL A 324 -2.62 27.62 -20.15
CA VAL A 324 -1.25 28.03 -19.85
C VAL A 324 -0.57 27.00 -18.96
N TYR A 325 -1.30 26.43 -18.01
CA TYR A 325 -0.72 25.56 -17.00
C TYR A 325 -0.52 24.13 -17.48
N ALA A 326 -1.30 23.65 -18.46
CA ALA A 326 -1.12 22.32 -19.04
C ALA A 326 0.32 22.12 -19.57
N ASP A 327 0.91 23.15 -20.19
CA ASP A 327 2.27 23.08 -20.74
C ASP A 327 3.38 23.12 -19.67
N ARG A 328 3.02 23.39 -18.40
CA ARG A 328 3.95 23.36 -17.24
C ARG A 328 3.96 22.01 -16.54
N PHE A 329 3.10 21.08 -16.94
CA PHE A 329 3.15 19.73 -16.40
C PHE A 329 4.22 18.91 -17.12
N ILE A 330 4.96 18.16 -16.33
CA ILE A 330 5.92 17.17 -16.81
C ILE A 330 5.33 15.78 -16.59
N LYS A 331 5.29 14.98 -17.65
CA LYS A 331 4.99 13.55 -17.59
C LYS A 331 6.24 12.80 -17.19
N VAL A 332 6.12 11.97 -16.15
CA VAL A 332 7.15 11.03 -15.70
C VAL A 332 6.64 9.63 -16.02
N MET A 333 7.38 8.91 -16.86
CA MET A 333 6.99 7.58 -17.31
C MET A 333 8.22 6.67 -17.44
N PRO A 334 8.15 5.41 -16.94
CA PRO A 334 9.23 4.44 -17.14
C PRO A 334 9.46 4.13 -18.61
N MET A 335 10.72 4.11 -19.02
CA MET A 335 11.10 3.92 -20.44
C MET A 335 10.66 2.55 -20.97
N ASP A 336 10.90 1.48 -20.21
CA ASP A 336 10.51 0.12 -20.62
C ASP A 336 8.98 -0.05 -20.65
N TYR A 337 8.28 0.52 -19.67
CA TYR A 337 6.82 0.55 -19.68
C TYR A 337 6.28 1.26 -20.91
N LYS A 338 6.89 2.39 -21.30
CA LYS A 338 6.54 3.13 -22.51
C LYS A 338 6.73 2.28 -23.77
N ARG A 339 7.85 1.57 -23.89
CA ARG A 339 8.10 0.68 -25.04
C ARG A 339 7.04 -0.41 -25.15
N VAL A 340 6.64 -1.00 -24.03
CA VAL A 340 5.56 -2.00 -23.98
C VAL A 340 4.22 -1.39 -24.40
N LEU A 341 3.85 -0.20 -23.92
CA LEU A 341 2.60 0.45 -24.34
C LEU A 341 2.59 0.79 -25.84
N GLN A 342 3.73 1.21 -26.40
CA GLN A 342 3.83 1.50 -27.82
C GLN A 342 3.75 0.24 -28.68
N ALA A 343 4.36 -0.86 -28.23
CA ALA A 343 4.26 -2.16 -28.88
C ALA A 343 2.82 -2.70 -28.82
N LEU A 344 2.14 -2.57 -27.67
CA LEU A 344 0.72 -2.89 -27.51
C LEU A 344 -0.15 -2.10 -28.48
N ALA A 345 0.02 -0.79 -28.56
CA ALA A 345 -0.75 0.05 -29.48
C ALA A 345 -0.53 -0.33 -30.96
N ARG A 346 0.70 -0.74 -31.33
CA ARG A 346 0.99 -1.28 -32.68
C ARG A 346 0.28 -2.61 -32.93
N ALA A 347 0.31 -3.52 -31.96
CA ALA A 347 -0.36 -4.82 -32.02
C ALA A 347 -1.88 -4.66 -32.17
N GLU A 348 -2.49 -3.76 -31.39
CA GLU A 348 -3.91 -3.43 -31.48
C GLU A 348 -4.27 -2.78 -32.83
N ALA A 349 -3.44 -1.86 -33.34
CA ALA A 349 -3.62 -1.28 -34.66
C ALA A 349 -3.49 -2.32 -35.80
N ALA A 350 -2.75 -3.41 -35.57
CA ALA A 350 -2.65 -4.56 -36.46
C ALA A 350 -3.81 -5.56 -36.32
N GLY A 351 -4.77 -5.30 -35.42
CA GLY A 351 -5.97 -6.10 -35.23
C GLY A 351 -5.86 -7.20 -34.15
N LEU A 352 -4.77 -7.23 -33.38
CA LEU A 352 -4.65 -8.13 -32.22
C LEU A 352 -5.42 -7.55 -31.02
N SER A 353 -5.84 -8.41 -30.08
CA SER A 353 -6.54 -7.96 -28.87
C SER A 353 -6.25 -8.84 -27.67
N GLY A 354 -6.39 -8.27 -26.46
CA GLY A 354 -6.22 -8.99 -25.20
C GLY A 354 -4.84 -9.64 -25.06
N ASP A 355 -4.81 -10.91 -24.67
CA ASP A 355 -3.58 -11.67 -24.43
C ASP A 355 -2.70 -11.81 -25.68
N GLU A 356 -3.30 -11.79 -26.88
CA GLU A 356 -2.54 -11.88 -28.14
C GLU A 356 -1.73 -10.61 -28.41
N ALA A 357 -2.33 -9.44 -28.16
CA ALA A 357 -1.63 -8.17 -28.27
C ALA A 357 -0.53 -8.06 -27.21
N LEU A 358 -0.80 -8.54 -25.99
CA LEU A 358 0.17 -8.56 -24.89
C LEU A 358 1.37 -9.44 -25.21
N ALA A 359 1.15 -10.67 -25.69
CA ALA A 359 2.20 -11.58 -26.09
C ALA A 359 3.07 -11.00 -27.22
N ALA A 360 2.45 -10.42 -28.24
CA ALA A 360 3.15 -9.78 -29.35
C ALA A 360 4.02 -8.60 -28.88
N ALA A 361 3.50 -7.76 -27.98
CA ALA A 361 4.25 -6.65 -27.42
C ALA A 361 5.45 -7.11 -26.56
N PHE A 362 5.30 -8.21 -25.81
CA PHE A 362 6.41 -8.80 -25.06
C PHE A 362 7.48 -9.38 -25.96
N GLU A 363 7.11 -10.11 -27.01
CA GLU A 363 8.06 -10.66 -27.99
C GLU A 363 8.84 -9.56 -28.72
N GLU A 364 8.17 -8.48 -29.13
CA GLU A 364 8.81 -7.32 -29.77
C GLU A 364 9.89 -6.72 -28.86
N ASN A 365 9.55 -6.47 -27.58
CA ASN A 365 10.49 -5.88 -26.63
C ASN A 365 11.62 -6.82 -26.22
N ALA A 366 11.36 -8.13 -26.09
CA ALA A 366 12.39 -9.11 -25.75
C ALA A 366 13.48 -9.18 -26.83
N ASN A 367 13.10 -9.05 -28.11
CA ASN A 367 14.03 -9.07 -29.23
C ASN A 367 14.84 -7.77 -29.36
N GLU A 368 14.31 -6.62 -28.93
CA GLU A 368 15.05 -5.35 -28.91
C GLU A 368 16.07 -5.25 -27.77
N SER A 369 15.86 -5.94 -26.65
CA SER A 369 16.82 -5.96 -25.52
C SER A 369 18.10 -6.78 -25.77
N ASP A 370 18.14 -7.58 -26.85
CA ASP A 370 19.31 -8.37 -27.28
C ASP A 370 20.20 -7.62 -28.31
N HIS A 371 19.89 -6.36 -28.61
CA HIS A 371 20.65 -5.47 -29.49
C HIS A 371 21.08 -4.19 -28.78
#